data_AF-A0A5B8M0D2-F1
#
_entry.id   AF-A0A5B8M0D2-F1
#
_cell.length_a   1.000
_cell.length_b   1.000
_cell.length_c   1.000
_cell.angle_alpha   90.00
_cell.angle_beta   90.00
_cell.angle_gamma   90.00
#
_symmetry.space_group_name_H-M   'P 1'
#
loop_
_entity.id
_entity.type
_entity.pdbx_description
1 polymer ?
#
loop_
_entity_poly.entity_id
_entity_poly.type
_entity_poly.pdbx_seq_one_letter_code
_entity_poly.pdbx_strand_id
1 'polypeptide(L)' 'MRATARKPTNLTLDSELVSEARALNINVSRAAENGLEAAIRKERERRWLEENAEAIQSSNDWVEKNGLPLEKYRPF' A
#
# COMPACT_ATOMS: atom_id res chain seq x y z
N MET A 1 -2.24 -23.13 5.00
CA MET A 1 -2.79 -21.76 4.89
C MET A 1 -3.25 -21.34 6.28
N ARG A 2 -2.60 -20.34 6.90
CA ARG A 2 -3.07 -19.82 8.20
C ARG A 2 -4.36 -19.06 7.94
N ALA A 3 -5.49 -19.59 8.41
CA ALA A 3 -6.70 -18.80 8.53
C ALA A 3 -6.38 -17.66 9.52
N THR A 4 -6.29 -16.44 9.01
CA THR A 4 -6.15 -15.24 9.83
C THR A 4 -7.41 -15.16 10.70
N ALA A 5 -7.26 -15.36 12.00
CA ALA A 5 -8.35 -15.24 12.94
C ALA A 5 -8.82 -13.78 12.93
N ARG A 6 -10.01 -13.54 12.36
CA ARG A 6 -10.65 -12.22 12.40
C ARG A 6 -11.09 -11.96 13.83
N LYS A 7 -10.51 -10.91 14.44
CA LYS A 7 -10.89 -10.48 15.78
C LYS A 7 -11.95 -9.37 15.67
N PRO A 8 -13.14 -9.53 16.26
CA PRO A 8 -14.10 -8.44 16.34
C PRO A 8 -13.44 -7.28 17.09
N THR A 9 -13.50 -6.10 16.49
CA THR A 9 -12.93 -4.87 17.06
C THR A 9 -14.03 -3.82 17.08
N ASN A 10 -14.28 -3.22 18.25
CA ASN A 10 -15.20 -2.09 18.34
C ASN A 10 -14.49 -0.84 17.82
N LEU A 11 -15.13 -0.16 16.87
CA LEU A 11 -14.60 1.02 16.18
C LEU A 11 -15.64 2.12 16.28
N THR A 12 -15.20 3.35 16.57
CA THR A 12 -16.04 4.54 16.49
C THR A 12 -15.93 5.12 15.09
N LEU A 13 -17.06 5.24 14.39
CA LEU A 13 -17.15 5.82 13.06
C LEU A 13 -18.21 6.90 13.07
N ASP A 14 -18.12 7.81 12.09
CA ASP A 14 -19.15 8.81 11.86
C ASP A 14 -20.52 8.14 11.61
N SER A 15 -21.54 8.59 12.34
CA SER A 15 -22.88 8.02 12.27
C SER A 15 -23.56 8.26 10.92
N GLU A 16 -23.30 9.38 10.27
CA GLU A 16 -23.86 9.70 8.95
C GLU A 16 -23.26 8.78 7.89
N LEU A 17 -21.93 8.58 7.90
CA LEU A 17 -21.26 7.66 6.99
C LEU A 17 -21.74 6.21 7.16
N VAL A 18 -21.96 5.77 8.41
CA VAL A 18 -22.50 4.42 8.67
C VAL A 18 -23.95 4.30 8.18
N SER A 19 -24.76 5.34 8.37
CA SER A 19 -26.14 5.37 7.88
C SER A 19 -26.20 5.30 6.35
N GLU A 20 -25.38 6.11 5.67
CA GLU A 20 -25.28 6.12 4.20
C GLU A 20 -24.78 4.76 3.68
N ALA A 21 -23.74 4.20 4.28
CA ALA A 21 -23.24 2.88 3.91
C ALA A 21 -24.32 1.80 4.04
N ARG A 22 -25.14 1.85 5.09
CA ARG A 22 -26.28 0.93 5.26
C ARG A 22 -27.36 1.15 4.19
N ALA A 23 -27.70 2.40 3.89
CA ALA A 23 -28.67 2.73 2.83
C ALA A 23 -28.21 2.21 1.46
N LEU A 24 -26.90 2.21 1.20
CA LEU A 24 -26.28 1.70 -0.02
C LEU A 24 -25.96 0.19 0.03
N ASN A 25 -26.36 -0.54 1.08
CA ASN A 25 -26.04 -1.96 1.28
C ASN A 25 -24.53 -2.27 1.27
N ILE A 26 -23.70 -1.32 1.69
CA ILE A 26 -22.26 -1.48 1.81
C ILE A 26 -21.92 -2.22 3.11
N ASN A 27 -21.05 -3.23 3.00
CA ASN A 27 -20.53 -3.94 4.17
C ASN A 27 -19.44 -3.11 4.86
N VAL A 28 -19.83 -2.39 5.90
CA VAL A 28 -18.96 -1.49 6.68
C VAL A 28 -17.70 -2.21 7.20
N SER A 29 -17.83 -3.43 7.69
CA SER A 29 -16.67 -4.18 8.22
C SER A 29 -15.64 -4.50 7.13
N ARG A 30 -16.10 -4.91 5.93
CA ARG A 30 -15.21 -5.17 4.80
C ARG A 30 -14.59 -3.87 4.26
N ALA A 31 -15.36 -2.79 4.20
CA ALA A 31 -14.84 -1.49 3.78
C ALA A 31 -13.75 -0.98 4.75
N ALA A 32 -13.98 -1.12 6.06
CA ALA A 32 -13.00 -0.75 7.08
C ALA A 32 -11.72 -1.60 7.00
N GLU A 33 -11.85 -2.92 6.77
CA GLU A 33 -10.71 -3.83 6.60
C GLU A 33 -9.86 -3.43 5.37
N ASN A 34 -10.50 -3.20 4.23
CA ASN A 34 -9.82 -2.75 3.01
C ASN A 34 -9.12 -1.39 3.20
N GLY A 35 -9.79 -0.45 3.87
CA GLY A 35 -9.22 0.87 4.17
C GLY A 35 -7.99 0.77 5.07
N LEU A 36 -8.04 -0.10 6.09
CA LEU A 36 -6.91 -0.35 6.98
C LEU A 36 -5.73 -1.01 6.24
N GLU A 37 -5.99 -2.00 5.39
CA GLU A 37 -4.97 -2.65 4.57
C GLU A 37 -4.28 -1.63 3.64
N ALA A 38 -5.07 -0.78 2.97
CA ALA A 38 -4.53 0.26 2.10
C ALA A 38 -3.66 1.27 2.87
N ALA A 39 -4.09 1.70 4.05
CA ALA A 39 -3.32 2.60 4.90
C ALA A 39 -2.00 1.97 5.38
N ILE A 40 -2.04 0.71 5.81
CA ILE A 40 -0.84 -0.04 6.22
C ILE A 40 0.13 -0.19 5.05
N ARG A 41 -0.37 -0.56 3.86
CA ARG A 41 0.45 -0.71 2.66
C ARG A 41 1.15 0.60 2.31
N LYS A 42 0.41 1.71 2.29
CA LYS A 42 0.95 3.05 1.99
C LYS A 42 2.05 3.45 2.98
N GLU A 43 1.85 3.20 4.27
CA GLU A 43 2.84 3.54 5.29
C GLU A 43 4.08 2.66 5.20
N ARG A 44 3.93 1.37 4.89
CA ARG A 44 5.07 0.48 4.64
C ARG A 44 5.87 0.90 3.42
N GLU A 45 5.19 1.27 2.34
CA GLU A 45 5.81 1.79 1.12
C GLU A 45 6.60 3.07 1.40
N ARG A 46 6.02 4.02 2.15
CA ARG A 46 6.71 5.25 2.58
C ARG A 46 7.99 4.92 3.35
N ARG A 47 7.91 4.06 4.37
CA ARG A 47 9.08 3.68 5.18
C ARG A 47 10.14 2.97 4.36
N TRP A 48 9.73 2.06 3.48
CA TRP A 48 10.67 1.37 2.61
C TRP A 48 11.42 2.34 1.70
N LEU A 49 10.72 3.32 1.10
CA LEU A 49 11.37 4.37 0.29
C LEU A 49 12.36 5.20 1.11
N GLU A 50 12.02 5.56 2.34
CA GLU A 50 12.91 6.30 3.25
C GLU A 50 14.15 5.47 3.61
N GLU A 51 13.97 4.20 3.98
CA GLU A 51 15.04 3.28 4.34
C GLU A 51 15.97 2.96 3.15
N ASN A 52 15.44 2.96 1.93
CA ASN A 52 16.19 2.59 0.72
C ASN A 52 16.61 3.80 -0.11
N ALA A 53 16.38 5.03 0.36
CA ALA A 53 16.66 6.25 -0.40
C ALA A 53 18.12 6.32 -0.87
N GLU A 54 19.08 5.99 0.01
CA GLU A 54 20.52 6.00 -0.34
C GLU A 54 20.87 4.92 -1.36
N ALA A 55 20.29 3.72 -1.24
CA ALA A 55 20.52 2.62 -2.18
C ALA A 55 19.94 2.95 -3.56
N ILE A 56 18.74 3.54 -3.60
CA ILE A 56 18.11 4.01 -4.83
C ILE A 56 18.96 5.11 -5.47
N GLN A 57 19.43 6.10 -4.70
CA GLN A 57 20.27 7.17 -5.21
C GLN A 57 21.60 6.63 -5.76
N SER A 58 22.27 5.74 -5.03
CA SER A 58 23.50 5.08 -5.49
C SER A 58 23.29 4.33 -6.81
N SER A 59 22.17 3.62 -6.94
CA SER A 59 21.82 2.94 -8.18
C SER A 59 21.55 3.91 -9.32
N ASN A 60 20.86 5.02 -9.06
CA ASN A 60 20.58 6.06 -10.06
C ASN A 60 21.87 6.72 -10.55
N ASP A 61 22.77 7.10 -9.63
CA ASP A 61 24.08 7.68 -9.94
C ASP A 61 24.92 6.74 -10.81
N TRP A 62 24.84 5.43 -10.55
CA TRP A 62 25.52 4.44 -11.36
C TRP A 62 24.95 4.38 -12.78
N VAL A 63 23.63 4.40 -12.94
CA VAL A 63 22.96 4.39 -14.26
C VAL A 63 23.27 5.67 -15.03
N GLU A 64 23.28 6.84 -14.39
CA GLU A 64 23.66 8.09 -15.04
C GLU A 64 25.10 8.05 -15.60
N LYS A 65 26.02 7.42 -14.86
CA LYS A 65 27.43 7.31 -15.26
C LYS A 65 27.69 6.23 -16.31
N ASN A 66 26.94 5.13 -16.28
CA ASN A 66 27.25 3.92 -17.05
C ASN A 66 26.21 3.59 -18.14
N GLY A 67 25.11 4.36 -18.20
CA GLY A 67 23.94 4.04 -19.02
C GLY A 67 23.09 2.93 -18.40
N LEU A 68 22.00 2.59 -19.09
CA LEU A 68 21.09 1.54 -18.61
C LEU A 68 21.76 0.16 -18.73
N PRO A 69 21.82 -0.62 -17.63
CA PRO A 69 22.24 -2.01 -17.73
C PRO A 69 21.41 -2.73 -18.78
N LEU A 70 22.08 -3.49 -19.64
CA LEU A 70 21.46 -4.37 -20.63
C LEU A 70 20.64 -3.66 -21.72
N GLU A 71 20.75 -2.33 -21.88
CA GLU A 71 20.07 -1.57 -22.93
C GLU A 71 20.29 -2.16 -24.32
N LYS A 72 21.51 -2.66 -24.58
CA LYS A 72 21.92 -3.34 -25.83
C LYS A 72 21.13 -4.62 -26.17
N TYR A 73 20.30 -5.13 -25.27
CA TYR A 73 19.50 -6.34 -25.47
C TYR A 73 17.98 -6.06 -25.49
N ARG A 74 17.54 -4.80 -25.45
CA ARG A 74 16.11 -4.45 -25.46
C ARG A 74 15.50 -4.70 -26.85
N PRO A 75 14.50 -5.59 -27.01
CA PRO A 75 13.77 -5.76 -28.26
C PRO A 75 12.86 -4.54 -28.53
N PHE A 76 12.67 -4.23 -29.81
CA PHE A 76 11.91 -3.08 -30.34
C PHE A 76 10.39 -3.27 -30.30
#